data_AF-A0A2V8MY50-F1
#
_entry.id   AF-A0A2V8MY50-F1
#
_cell.length_a   1.000
_cell.length_b   1.000
_cell.length_c   1.000
_cell.angle_alpha   90.00
_cell.angle_beta   90.00
_cell.angle_gamma   90.00
#
_symmetry.space_group_name_H-M   'P 1'
#
loop_
_entity.id
_entity.type
_entity.pdbx_description
1 polymer ?
#
loop_
_entity_poly.entity_id
_entity_poly.type
_entity_poly.pdbx_seq_one_letter_code
_entity_poly.pdbx_strand_id
1 'polypeptide(L)' 'MRRTHRRSFSAEEIERIKHLLRSTELTLNEIALRMDCAKSSIVAINQSFRIREYRGRRRQWTDVSGEKVGQS' A
#
# COMPACT_ATOMS: atom_id res chain seq x y z
N MET A 1 8.80 -14.32 -15.11
CA MET A 1 8.58 -14.32 -13.64
C MET A 1 9.87 -13.87 -12.96
N ARG A 2 9.94 -12.63 -12.45
CA ARG A 2 11.13 -12.15 -11.73
C ARG A 2 11.06 -12.61 -10.27
N ARG A 3 12.05 -13.39 -9.84
CA ARG A 3 12.24 -13.84 -8.46
C ARG A 3 12.26 -12.61 -7.55
N THR A 4 11.24 -12.46 -6.72
CA THR A 4 11.17 -11.47 -5.65
C THR A 4 12.27 -11.76 -4.65
N HIS A 5 13.24 -10.86 -4.54
CA HIS A 5 14.20 -10.81 -3.45
C HIS A 5 13.41 -10.84 -2.14
N ARG A 6 13.59 -11.88 -1.31
CA ARG A 6 13.16 -11.84 0.10
C ARG A 6 14.09 -10.85 0.82
N ARG A 7 13.87 -9.56 0.63
CA ARG A 7 14.42 -8.57 1.55
C ARG A 7 13.65 -8.75 2.86
N SER A 8 14.34 -9.24 3.88
CA SER A 8 13.83 -9.23 5.25
C SER A 8 13.81 -7.78 5.73
N PHE A 9 12.68 -7.32 6.24
CA PHE A 9 12.59 -6.00 6.86
C PHE A 9 13.15 -6.08 8.27
N SER A 10 14.01 -5.12 8.63
CA SER A 10 14.43 -4.93 10.01
C SER A 10 13.25 -4.47 10.87
N ALA A 11 13.32 -4.70 12.18
CA ALA A 11 12.28 -4.27 13.11
C ALA A 11 11.98 -2.76 13.00
N GLU A 12 13.02 -1.93 12.83
CA GLU A 12 12.89 -0.49 12.62
C GLU A 12 12.15 -0.14 11.33
N GLU A 13 12.41 -0.86 10.23
CA GLU A 13 11.71 -0.65 8.96
C GLU A 13 10.23 -1.04 9.09
N ILE A 14 9.93 -2.13 9.80
CA ILE A 14 8.56 -2.57 10.07
C ILE A 14 7.82 -1.52 10.90
N GLU A 15 8.42 -0.99 11.97
CA GLU A 15 7.81 0.08 12.78
C GLU A 15 7.57 1.34 11.95
N ARG A 16 8.51 1.72 11.09
CA ARG A 16 8.34 2.87 10.20
C ARG A 16 7.20 2.67 9.21
N ILE A 17 7.09 1.48 8.62
CA ILE A 17 5.97 1.11 7.73
C ILE A 17 4.64 1.14 8.49
N LYS A 18 4.60 0.59 9.72
CA LYS A 18 3.41 0.64 10.59
C LYS A 18 2.99 2.08 10.88
N HIS A 19 3.96 2.95 11.22
CA HIS A 19 3.70 4.35 11.49
C HIS A 19 3.14 5.06 10.25
N LEU A 20 3.73 4.86 9.07
CA LEU A 20 3.22 5.43 7.82
C LEU A 20 1.81 4.93 7.49
N LEU A 21 1.54 3.63 7.66
CA LEU A 21 0.22 3.04 7.42
C LEU A 21 -0.87 3.59 8.36
N ARG A 22 -0.53 3.93 9.60
CA ARG A 22 -1.47 4.46 10.59
C ARG A 22 -1.64 5.97 10.52
N SER A 23 -0.53 6.68 10.35
CA SER A 23 -0.46 8.13 10.56
C SER A 23 -0.64 8.95 9.29
N THR A 24 -0.56 8.33 8.11
CA THR A 24 -0.59 9.06 6.84
C THR A 24 -1.74 8.60 5.94
N GLU A 25 -2.23 9.53 5.13
CA GLU A 25 -3.20 9.23 4.06
C GLU A 25 -2.54 8.70 2.79
N LEU A 26 -1.22 8.46 2.84
CA LEU A 26 -0.44 7.92 1.72
C LEU A 26 -0.98 6.56 1.28
N THR A 27 -1.00 6.36 -0.03
CA THR A 27 -1.33 5.07 -0.61
C THR A 27 -0.21 4.06 -0.36
N LEU A 28 -0.54 2.76 -0.43
CA LEU A 28 0.46 1.69 -0.32
C LEU A 28 1.60 1.82 -1.34
N ASN A 29 1.36 2.49 -2.48
CA ASN A 29 2.38 2.73 -3.50
C ASN A 29 3.33 3.84 -3.08
N GLU A 30 2.82 4.93 -2.52
CA GLU A 30 3.64 6.03 -2.02
C GLU A 30 4.47 5.61 -0.80
N ILE A 31 3.90 4.79 0.08
CA ILE A 31 4.64 4.19 1.19
C ILE A 31 5.76 3.29 0.65
N ALA A 32 5.48 2.49 -0.38
CA ALA A 32 6.46 1.63 -1.02
C ALA A 32 7.62 2.43 -1.65
N LEU A 33 7.31 3.52 -2.36
CA LEU A 33 8.30 4.44 -2.91
C LEU A 33 9.14 5.10 -1.80
N ARG A 34 8.50 5.54 -0.71
CA ARG A 34 9.18 6.19 0.41
C ARG A 34 10.10 5.24 1.19
N MET A 35 9.75 3.96 1.24
CA MET A 35 10.52 2.90 1.90
C MET A 35 11.50 2.19 0.96
N ASP A 36 11.58 2.61 -0.31
CA ASP A 36 12.37 1.97 -1.37
C ASP A 36 12.15 0.44 -1.40
N CYS A 37 10.89 0.03 -1.44
CA CYS A 37 10.51 -1.38 -1.41
C CYS A 37 9.34 -1.68 -2.32
N ALA A 38 9.10 -2.97 -2.56
CA ALA A 38 7.98 -3.40 -3.39
C ALA A 38 6.65 -3.14 -2.69
N LYS A 39 5.65 -2.66 -3.44
CA LYS A 39 4.26 -2.52 -2.95
C LYS A 39 3.72 -3.83 -2.34
N SER A 40 4.11 -4.98 -2.89
CA SER A 40 3.74 -6.30 -2.35
C SER A 40 4.22 -6.51 -0.92
N SER A 41 5.40 -5.98 -0.57
CA SER A 41 5.93 -6.05 0.79
C SER A 41 5.10 -5.22 1.77
N ILE A 42 4.71 -4.01 1.38
CA ILE A 42 3.82 -3.16 2.18
C ILE A 42 2.45 -3.84 2.36
N VAL A 43 1.92 -4.45 1.30
CA VAL A 43 0.66 -5.22 1.36
C VAL A 43 0.79 -6.39 2.35
N ALA A 44 1.87 -7.16 2.27
CA ALA A 44 2.11 -8.28 3.17
C ALA A 44 2.19 -7.84 4.63
N ILE A 45 2.95 -6.77 4.93
CA ILE A 45 3.04 -6.19 6.29
C ILE A 45 1.67 -5.69 6.75
N ASN A 46 0.96 -4.94 5.92
CA ASN A 46 -0.36 -4.42 6.25
C ASN A 46 -1.37 -5.55 6.55
N GLN A 47 -1.30 -6.67 5.81
CA GLN A 47 -2.14 -7.85 6.04
C GLN A 47 -1.75 -8.60 7.32
N SER A 48 -0.45 -8.84 7.54
CA SER A 48 0.07 -9.54 8.72
C SER A 48 -0.31 -8.83 10.02
N PHE A 49 -0.26 -7.49 10.03
CA PHE A 49 -0.57 -6.68 11.20
C PHE A 49 -1.97 -6.07 11.19
N ARG A 50 -2.78 -6.35 10.15
CA ARG A 50 -4.15 -5.84 9.93
C ARG A 50 -4.30 -4.35 10.25
N ILE A 51 -3.38 -3.54 9.74
CA ILE A 51 -3.28 -2.13 10.14
C ILE A 51 -4.35 -1.28 9.45
N ARG A 52 -4.54 -1.48 8.15
CA ARG A 52 -5.56 -0.81 7.34
C ARG A 52 -6.29 -1.83 6.48
N GLU A 53 -7.61 -1.75 6.42
CA GLU A 53 -8.42 -2.60 5.56
C GLU A 53 -8.32 -2.09 4.11
N TYR A 54 -7.43 -2.68 3.33
CA TYR A 54 -7.34 -2.40 1.90
C TYR A 54 -8.43 -3.22 1.18
N ARG A 55 -9.61 -2.63 0.96
CA ARG A 55 -10.75 -3.24 0.23
C ARG A 55 -10.51 -3.45 -1.28
N GLY A 56 -9.27 -3.74 -1.69
CA GLY A 56 -8.94 -4.35 -2.97
C GLY A 56 -9.17 -3.54 -4.24
N ARG A 57 -9.68 -2.29 -4.18
CA ARG A 57 -9.91 -1.51 -5.42
C ARG A 57 -8.62 -0.89 -5.92
N ARG A 58 -7.92 -1.63 -6.77
CA ARG A 58 -6.74 -1.16 -7.52
C ARG A 58 -7.02 -0.05 -8.55
N ARG A 59 -8.25 0.44 -8.74
CA ARG A 59 -8.54 1.37 -9.85
C ARG A 59 -9.74 2.32 -9.75
N GLN A 60 -10.48 2.36 -8.64
CA GLN A 60 -11.64 3.26 -8.56
C GLN A 60 -11.75 3.85 -7.14
N TRP A 61 -11.41 5.12 -7.01
CA TRP A 61 -12.16 5.99 -6.12
C TRP A 61 -13.48 6.22 -6.83
N THR A 62 -14.46 5.37 -6.52
CA THR A 62 -15.84 5.77 -6.77
C THR A 62 -16.18 6.65 -5.59
N ASP A 63 -15.96 7.95 -5.76
CA ASP A 63 -16.78 8.91 -5.04
C ASP A 63 -18.23 8.54 -5.38
N VAL A 64 -19.06 8.34 -4.37
CA VAL A 64 -20.47 7.98 -4.56
C VAL A 64 -21.30 9.18 -5.03
N SER A 65 -20.67 10.28 -5.46
CA SER A 65 -21.30 11.37 -6.17
C SER A 65 -21.05 11.18 -7.66
N GLY A 66 -22.08 10.66 -8.35
CA GLY A 66 -21.98 10.31 -9.75
C GLY A 66 -21.65 11.51 -10.65
N GLU A 67 -20.63 11.36 -11.47
CA GLU A 67 -20.61 11.96 -12.80
C GLU A 67 -19.84 11.03 -13.72
N LYS A 68 -20.54 10.50 -14.73
CA LYS A 68 -19.95 9.71 -15.80
C LYS A 68 -19.29 10.69 -16.77
N VAL A 69 -17.99 10.59 -16.99
CA VAL A 69 -17.36 11.19 -18.17
C VAL A 69 -16.51 10.12 -18.84
N GLY A 70 -16.87 9.79 -20.09
CA GLY A 70 -16.20 8.80 -20.91
C GLY A 70 -15.06 9.36 -21.78
N GLN A 71 -14.72 8.54 -22.78
CA GLN A 71 -13.83 8.76 -23.93
C GLN A 71 -12.32 8.69 -23.62
N SER A 72 -11.48 8.04 -24.43
CA SER A 72 -11.60 7.65 -25.85
C SER A 72 -11.09 6.23 -26.13
#